data_AF-A0A426R5H9-F1
#
_entry.id   AF-A0A426R5H9-F1
#
_cell.length_a   1.000
_cell.length_b   1.000
_cell.length_c   1.000
_cell.angle_alpha   90.00
_cell.angle_beta   90.00
_cell.angle_gamma   90.00
#
_symmetry.space_group_name_H-M   'P 1'
#
loop_
_entity.id
_entity.type
_entity.pdbx_description
1 polymer ?
#
loop_
_entity_poly.entity_id
_entity_poly.type
_entity_poly.pdbx_seq_one_letter_code
_entity_poly.pdbx_strand_id
1 'polypeptide(L)'
;MSLHTHNESVEDEPLRVPRAWALRYPPYRADSASASAFDEWLELEEATPAWASSSSVHGSEPSAYHHGQQKIGEFLRESSIDEVMFTRAAEMMRYLFTSKTIFASIAPDDGDLIFYWKAAQLSIEIDLLANGNAWWSVDGIEDSEFTGSSHELPLVALKHYLNIFSKEVEMVNPSWRNLQEQ
;
A
#
# COMPACT_ATOMS: atom_id res chain seq x y z
N MET A 1 -3.28 32.69 -54.20
CA MET A 1 -3.09 32.85 -52.74
C MET A 1 -3.49 31.55 -52.10
N SER A 2 -2.50 30.75 -51.73
CA SER A 2 -2.65 29.50 -50.99
C SER A 2 -3.10 29.78 -49.57
N LEU A 3 -3.96 28.92 -49.01
CA LEU A 3 -3.88 28.44 -47.62
C LEU A 3 -4.67 27.12 -47.56
N HIS A 4 -3.91 26.01 -47.53
CA HIS A 4 -4.30 24.74 -46.92
C HIS A 4 -4.22 24.90 -45.40
N THR A 5 -5.12 24.24 -44.65
CA THR A 5 -4.86 23.17 -43.65
C THR A 5 -6.14 22.91 -42.84
N HIS A 6 -6.73 21.71 -42.96
CA HIS A 6 -6.56 20.54 -42.09
C HIS A 6 -7.26 20.69 -40.72
N ASN A 7 -8.38 19.97 -40.62
CA ASN A 7 -9.15 19.71 -39.41
C ASN A 7 -8.58 18.42 -38.81
N GLU A 8 -7.77 18.51 -37.76
CA GLU A 8 -7.18 17.35 -37.08
C GLU A 8 -8.19 16.73 -36.12
N SER A 9 -8.38 15.43 -36.31
CA SER A 9 -9.11 14.50 -35.46
C SER A 9 -8.48 14.44 -34.08
N VAL A 10 -9.31 14.53 -33.04
CA VAL A 10 -8.93 14.21 -31.65
C VAL A 10 -8.93 12.69 -31.55
N GLU A 11 -7.75 12.07 -31.60
CA GLU A 11 -7.57 10.67 -31.27
C GLU A 11 -7.54 10.49 -29.74
N ASP A 12 -8.30 9.49 -29.30
CA ASP A 12 -8.47 8.98 -27.96
C ASP A 12 -7.17 8.25 -27.54
N GLU A 13 -6.33 8.90 -26.70
CA GLU A 13 -5.14 8.26 -26.13
C GLU A 13 -5.50 7.56 -24.81
N PRO A 14 -5.29 6.23 -24.68
CA PRO A 14 -5.48 5.54 -23.41
C PRO A 14 -4.42 5.98 -22.40
N LEU A 15 -4.86 6.17 -21.15
CA LEU A 15 -4.06 6.50 -19.95
C LEU A 15 -2.72 5.75 -19.93
N ARG A 16 -1.66 6.43 -20.37
CA ARG A 16 -0.29 5.94 -20.21
C ARG A 16 0.12 6.12 -18.75
N VAL A 17 0.27 4.99 -18.06
CA VAL A 17 1.04 4.92 -16.81
C VAL A 17 2.44 5.51 -17.07
N PRO A 18 2.93 6.48 -16.27
CA PRO A 18 4.21 7.11 -16.53
C PRO A 18 5.37 6.10 -16.52
N ARG A 19 6.15 6.08 -17.61
CA ARG A 19 7.38 5.32 -17.84
C ARG A 19 8.56 5.72 -16.92
N ALA A 20 8.32 6.03 -15.65
CA ALA A 20 9.37 6.41 -14.70
C ALA A 20 10.02 5.20 -13.97
N TRP A 21 9.43 4.01 -14.08
CA TRP A 21 9.83 2.84 -13.28
C TRP A 21 11.12 2.09 -13.73
N ALA A 22 11.74 2.45 -14.86
CA ALA A 22 12.79 1.62 -15.45
C ALA A 22 14.26 2.06 -15.19
N LEU A 23 14.54 2.98 -14.26
CA LEU A 23 15.91 3.53 -14.11
C LEU A 23 16.53 3.46 -12.71
N ARG A 24 15.95 2.75 -11.73
CA ARG A 24 16.50 2.77 -10.36
C ARG A 24 17.25 1.54 -9.85
N TYR A 25 17.19 0.36 -10.48
CA TYR A 25 17.92 -0.81 -9.95
C TYR A 25 18.50 -1.75 -11.02
N PRO A 26 19.77 -2.21 -10.88
CA PRO A 26 20.32 -3.30 -11.69
C PRO A 26 19.78 -4.67 -11.21
N PRO A 27 19.60 -5.66 -12.11
CA PRO A 27 18.97 -6.93 -11.75
C PRO A 27 19.87 -7.79 -10.85
N TYR A 28 19.35 -8.21 -9.70
CA TYR A 28 20.00 -9.17 -8.81
C TYR A 28 19.46 -10.60 -9.07
N ARG A 29 20.38 -11.57 -9.01
CA ARG A 29 20.16 -12.98 -9.39
C ARG A 29 19.80 -13.77 -8.13
N ALA A 30 18.60 -14.37 -8.11
CA ALA A 30 18.11 -15.17 -6.99
C ALA A 30 18.76 -16.56 -6.96
N ASP A 31 19.11 -17.03 -5.75
CA ASP A 31 19.33 -18.44 -5.44
C ASP A 31 18.24 -18.91 -4.46
N SER A 32 17.77 -20.13 -4.72
CA SER A 32 16.56 -20.77 -4.18
C SER A 32 16.82 -21.65 -2.95
N ALA A 33 15.92 -21.62 -1.95
CA ALA A 33 15.67 -22.73 -1.02
C ALA A 33 14.30 -22.57 -0.32
N SER A 34 13.28 -23.33 -0.73
CA SER A 34 12.61 -24.47 -0.03
C SER A 34 11.85 -24.09 1.26
N ALA A 35 10.52 -23.97 1.25
CA ALA A 35 9.52 -25.05 1.26
C ALA A 35 9.68 -26.04 2.44
N SER A 36 9.10 -25.71 3.60
CA SER A 36 8.63 -26.66 4.64
C SER A 36 8.00 -25.93 5.85
N ALA A 37 6.87 -25.25 5.69
CA ALA A 37 6.09 -24.74 6.83
C ALA A 37 4.56 -24.74 6.60
N PHE A 38 4.09 -25.46 5.58
CA PHE A 38 2.72 -25.34 5.06
C PHE A 38 1.64 -26.03 5.91
N ASP A 39 1.98 -26.79 6.97
CA ASP A 39 1.01 -27.60 7.71
C ASP A 39 0.73 -27.16 9.17
N GLU A 40 1.34 -26.07 9.68
CA GLU A 40 1.21 -25.72 11.12
C GLU A 40 0.32 -24.49 11.42
N TRP A 41 -0.13 -23.73 10.42
CA TRP A 41 -0.89 -22.49 10.64
C TRP A 41 -2.41 -22.62 10.52
N LEU A 42 -2.95 -23.78 10.14
CA LEU A 42 -4.39 -23.97 9.96
C LEU A 42 -5.13 -24.55 11.19
N GLU A 43 -4.45 -24.82 12.31
CA GLU A 43 -5.04 -25.43 13.52
C GLU A 43 -4.90 -24.58 14.80
N LEU A 44 -4.75 -23.26 14.70
CA LEU A 44 -4.82 -22.33 15.85
C LEU A 44 -6.09 -21.47 15.86
N GLU A 45 -7.22 -22.07 15.47
CA GLU A 45 -8.53 -21.66 16.00
C GLU A 45 -8.66 -22.20 17.43
N GLU A 46 -8.32 -21.39 18.44
CA GLU A 46 -8.98 -21.32 19.76
C GLU A 46 -8.14 -20.51 20.77
N ALA A 47 -7.93 -19.23 20.50
CA ALA A 47 -7.67 -18.23 21.54
C ALA A 47 -7.95 -16.83 20.99
N THR A 48 -9.23 -16.49 20.80
CA THR A 48 -9.62 -15.10 20.53
C THR A 48 -9.22 -14.22 21.72
N PRO A 49 -8.32 -13.23 21.56
CA PRO A 49 -7.94 -12.35 22.65
C PRO A 49 -9.15 -11.53 23.11
N ALA A 50 -9.21 -11.21 24.42
CA ALA A 50 -10.37 -10.62 25.10
C ALA A 50 -10.88 -9.27 24.55
N TRP A 51 -10.17 -8.63 23.61
CA TRP A 51 -10.68 -7.45 22.89
C TRP A 51 -11.61 -7.80 21.72
N ALA A 52 -11.62 -9.06 21.26
CA ALA A 52 -12.53 -9.59 20.24
C ALA A 52 -13.96 -9.83 20.78
N SER A 53 -14.16 -9.71 22.10
CA SER A 53 -15.46 -9.92 22.74
C SER A 53 -16.02 -8.62 23.30
N SER A 54 -16.56 -7.77 22.43
CA SER A 54 -17.65 -6.86 22.80
C SER A 54 -18.56 -6.55 21.60
N SER A 55 -19.65 -7.33 21.55
CA SER A 55 -21.02 -6.92 21.23
C SER A 55 -21.34 -6.32 19.85
N SER A 56 -21.73 -7.21 18.95
CA SER A 56 -22.97 -7.20 18.13
C SER A 56 -23.41 -5.92 17.37
N VAL A 57 -23.34 -6.04 16.04
CA VAL A 57 -24.30 -5.57 15.01
C VAL A 57 -24.41 -4.05 14.79
N HIS A 58 -23.38 -3.49 14.17
CA HIS A 58 -23.47 -2.71 12.92
C HIS A 58 -22.36 -3.25 12.03
N GLY A 59 -22.60 -3.45 10.73
CA GLY A 59 -21.60 -4.00 9.81
C GLY A 59 -20.27 -3.25 10.01
N SER A 60 -19.24 -3.95 10.48
CA SER A 60 -17.96 -3.31 10.74
C SER A 60 -17.42 -2.87 9.38
N GLU A 61 -17.47 -1.56 9.10
CA GLU A 61 -16.84 -1.00 7.91
C GLU A 61 -15.43 -1.59 7.78
N PRO A 62 -15.05 -2.10 6.60
CA PRO A 62 -13.75 -2.72 6.41
C PRO A 62 -12.67 -1.71 6.81
N SER A 63 -11.87 -2.05 7.83
CA SER A 63 -10.76 -1.18 8.23
C SER A 63 -9.65 -1.25 7.18
N ALA A 64 -8.84 -0.19 7.07
CA ALA A 64 -7.67 -0.21 6.18
C ALA A 64 -6.72 -1.38 6.47
N TYR A 65 -6.66 -1.81 7.73
CA TYR A 65 -5.89 -2.99 8.13
C TYR A 65 -6.48 -4.28 7.54
N HIS A 66 -7.80 -4.49 7.65
CA HIS A 66 -8.44 -5.68 7.08
C HIS A 66 -8.31 -5.71 5.55
N HIS A 67 -8.55 -4.58 4.88
CA HIS A 67 -8.36 -4.47 3.43
C HIS A 67 -6.91 -4.80 3.03
N GLY A 68 -5.93 -4.23 3.75
CA GLY A 68 -4.52 -4.49 3.49
C GLY A 68 -4.13 -5.95 3.70
N GLN A 69 -4.59 -6.57 4.80
CA GLN A 69 -4.37 -7.99 5.10
C GLN A 69 -4.92 -8.90 4.00
N GLN A 70 -6.14 -8.63 3.53
CA GLN A 70 -6.72 -9.39 2.42
C GLN A 70 -5.84 -9.28 1.16
N LYS A 71 -5.40 -8.06 0.81
CA LYS A 71 -4.57 -7.82 -0.37
C LYS A 71 -3.23 -8.54 -0.32
N ILE A 72 -2.50 -8.44 0.79
CA ILE A 72 -1.20 -9.12 0.90
C ILE A 72 -1.37 -10.65 0.97
N GLY A 73 -2.49 -11.14 1.49
CA GLY A 73 -2.84 -12.58 1.46
C GLY A 73 -3.14 -13.07 0.04
N GLU A 74 -3.80 -12.25 -0.79
CA GLU A 74 -3.98 -12.52 -2.23
C GLU A 74 -2.62 -12.64 -2.91
N PHE A 75 -1.69 -11.70 -2.68
CA PHE A 75 -0.37 -11.71 -3.30
C PHE A 75 0.51 -12.89 -2.85
N LEU A 76 0.43 -13.29 -1.58
CA LEU A 76 1.13 -14.48 -1.08
C LEU A 76 0.62 -15.76 -1.77
N ARG A 77 -0.70 -15.92 -1.87
CA ARG A 77 -1.33 -17.07 -2.52
C ARG A 77 -1.01 -17.15 -4.02
N GLU A 78 -0.85 -16.00 -4.66
CA GLU A 78 -0.47 -15.88 -6.07
C GLU A 78 1.06 -16.01 -6.29
N SER A 79 1.84 -16.18 -5.22
CA SER A 79 3.31 -16.23 -5.26
C SER A 79 3.97 -14.95 -5.81
N SER A 80 3.27 -13.81 -5.71
CA SER A 80 3.79 -12.49 -6.09
C SER A 80 4.69 -11.88 -5.00
N ILE A 81 4.56 -12.36 -3.76
CA ILE A 81 5.43 -12.08 -2.62
C ILE A 81 5.70 -13.38 -1.85
N ASP A 82 6.78 -13.42 -1.07
CA ASP A 82 7.09 -14.53 -0.18
C ASP A 82 6.54 -14.34 1.26
N GLU A 83 6.71 -15.37 2.10
CA GLU A 83 6.25 -15.35 3.49
C GLU A 83 6.95 -14.29 4.35
N VAL A 84 8.21 -13.97 4.03
CA VAL A 84 8.99 -12.96 4.75
C VAL A 84 8.43 -11.58 4.46
N MET A 85 8.16 -11.28 3.20
CA MET A 85 7.53 -10.05 2.75
C MET A 85 6.12 -9.91 3.33
N PHE A 86 5.32 -10.97 3.31
CA PHE A 86 3.99 -10.99 3.94
C PHE A 86 4.07 -10.63 5.42
N THR A 87 4.97 -11.26 6.18
CA THR A 87 5.14 -11.01 7.61
C THR A 87 5.55 -9.57 7.87
N ARG A 88 6.53 -9.07 7.12
CA ARG A 88 7.04 -7.70 7.25
C ARG A 88 5.97 -6.65 6.93
N ALA A 89 5.16 -6.89 5.89
CA ALA A 89 4.03 -6.07 5.52
C ALA A 89 2.94 -6.06 6.61
N ALA A 90 2.60 -7.24 7.14
CA ALA A 90 1.62 -7.38 8.22
C ALA A 90 2.06 -6.63 9.49
N GLU A 91 3.33 -6.74 9.87
CA GLU A 91 3.89 -6.01 11.00
C GLU A 91 3.85 -4.49 10.78
N MET A 92 4.30 -4.01 9.61
CA MET A 92 4.24 -2.60 9.26
C MET A 92 2.80 -2.06 9.35
N MET A 93 1.84 -2.76 8.74
CA MET A 93 0.42 -2.37 8.81
C MET A 93 -0.09 -2.35 10.24
N ARG A 94 0.29 -3.31 11.08
CA ARG A 94 -0.11 -3.35 12.50
C ARG A 94 0.36 -2.10 13.26
N TYR A 95 1.53 -1.56 12.91
CA TYR A 95 2.05 -0.35 13.56
C TYR A 95 1.46 0.94 12.98
N LEU A 96 1.39 1.04 11.66
CA LEU A 96 1.02 2.27 10.95
C LEU A 96 -0.49 2.46 10.88
N PHE A 97 -1.26 1.39 10.66
CA PHE A 97 -2.68 1.51 10.37
C PHE A 97 -3.48 1.64 11.67
N THR A 98 -4.42 2.57 11.65
CA THR A 98 -5.37 2.83 12.73
C THR A 98 -6.79 2.72 12.18
N SER A 99 -7.80 2.76 13.05
CA SER A 99 -9.20 2.80 12.60
C SER A 99 -9.54 4.02 11.74
N LYS A 100 -8.69 5.06 11.74
CA LYS A 100 -8.87 6.29 10.95
C LYS A 100 -8.04 6.33 9.67
N THR A 101 -7.19 5.34 9.43
CA THR A 101 -6.29 5.31 8.27
C THR A 101 -7.08 5.13 6.98
N ILE A 102 -6.78 5.94 5.96
CA ILE A 102 -7.30 5.77 4.59
C ILE A 102 -6.74 4.49 3.96
N PHE A 103 -7.53 3.82 3.11
CA PHE A 103 -7.06 2.70 2.31
C PHE A 103 -5.84 3.08 1.46
N ALA A 104 -4.81 2.25 1.50
CA ALA A 104 -3.69 2.35 0.57
C ALA A 104 -4.06 1.67 -0.75
N SER A 105 -3.49 2.13 -1.85
CA SER A 105 -3.26 1.27 -3.00
C SER A 105 -2.07 0.36 -2.66
N ILE A 106 -2.23 -0.95 -2.85
CA ILE A 106 -1.19 -1.94 -2.51
C ILE A 106 -0.94 -2.79 -3.75
N ALA A 107 0.34 -2.90 -4.15
CA ALA A 107 0.73 -3.68 -5.31
C ALA A 107 2.08 -4.40 -5.08
N PRO A 108 2.24 -5.63 -5.58
CA PRO A 108 3.54 -6.29 -5.62
C PRO A 108 4.37 -5.76 -6.80
N ASP A 109 5.70 -5.79 -6.66
CA ASP A 109 6.64 -5.45 -7.74
C ASP A 109 7.91 -6.32 -7.63
N ASP A 110 8.05 -7.33 -8.50
CA ASP A 110 9.21 -8.24 -8.53
C ASP A 110 9.66 -8.81 -7.15
N GLY A 111 8.68 -9.10 -6.28
CA GLY A 111 8.89 -9.62 -4.91
C GLY A 111 8.93 -8.53 -3.83
N ASP A 112 8.99 -7.25 -4.23
CA ASP A 112 8.77 -6.09 -3.37
C ASP A 112 7.26 -5.87 -3.15
N LEU A 113 6.93 -5.00 -2.20
CA LEU A 113 5.56 -4.61 -1.92
C LEU A 113 5.44 -3.11 -1.68
N ILE A 114 4.61 -2.45 -2.49
CA ILE A 114 4.44 -1.00 -2.51
C ILE A 114 3.10 -0.64 -1.88
N PHE A 115 3.13 0.33 -0.97
CA PHE A 115 1.96 0.97 -0.37
C PHE A 115 1.92 2.43 -0.77
N TYR A 116 0.84 2.84 -1.41
CA TYR A 116 0.70 4.19 -1.94
C TYR A 116 -0.60 4.87 -1.54
N TRP A 117 -0.48 6.10 -1.05
CA TRP A 117 -1.58 7.01 -0.78
C TRP A 117 -1.39 8.28 -1.60
N LYS A 118 -2.45 8.74 -2.27
CA LYS A 118 -2.44 10.00 -3.02
C LYS A 118 -3.78 10.72 -2.90
N ALA A 119 -3.72 12.01 -2.61
CA ALA A 119 -4.89 12.88 -2.63
C ALA A 119 -4.46 14.31 -2.99
N ALA A 120 -4.96 14.83 -4.10
CA ALA A 120 -4.55 16.13 -4.64
C ALA A 120 -3.02 16.26 -4.76
N GLN A 121 -2.40 17.11 -3.95
CA GLN A 121 -0.95 17.34 -3.92
C GLN A 121 -0.22 16.51 -2.84
N LEU A 122 -0.96 15.77 -2.02
CA LEU A 122 -0.42 14.94 -0.95
C LEU A 122 -0.12 13.53 -1.47
N SER A 123 1.06 13.00 -1.15
CA SER A 123 1.34 11.58 -1.34
C SER A 123 2.20 10.99 -0.23
N ILE A 124 1.98 9.70 0.03
CA ILE A 124 2.83 8.87 0.87
C ILE A 124 3.08 7.57 0.09
N GLU A 125 4.35 7.19 -0.03
CA GLU A 125 4.79 5.94 -0.64
C GLU A 125 5.69 5.20 0.35
N ILE A 126 5.47 3.90 0.51
CA ILE A 126 6.30 3.02 1.31
C ILE A 126 6.53 1.74 0.54
N ASP A 127 7.80 1.45 0.26
CA ASP A 127 8.22 0.26 -0.46
C ASP A 127 8.94 -0.67 0.52
N LEU A 128 8.44 -1.89 0.64
CA LEU A 128 9.13 -2.97 1.31
C LEU A 128 9.89 -3.77 0.26
N LEU A 129 11.22 -3.71 0.32
CA LEU A 129 12.09 -4.34 -0.66
C LEU A 129 12.47 -5.76 -0.24
N ALA A 130 12.54 -6.69 -1.20
CA ALA A 130 12.87 -8.10 -1.01
C ALA A 130 14.28 -8.32 -0.44
N ASN A 131 15.18 -7.34 -0.63
CA ASN A 131 16.50 -7.35 0.01
C ASN A 131 16.47 -7.02 1.52
N GLY A 132 15.29 -6.83 2.10
CA GLY A 132 15.09 -6.50 3.51
C GLY A 132 15.21 -5.01 3.83
N ASN A 133 15.51 -4.14 2.87
CA ASN A 133 15.44 -2.69 3.06
C ASN A 133 14.04 -2.16 2.79
N ALA A 134 13.81 -0.90 3.13
CA ALA A 134 12.62 -0.16 2.74
C ALA A 134 13.01 1.18 2.14
N TRP A 135 12.12 1.71 1.32
CA TRP A 135 12.16 3.08 0.84
C TRP A 135 10.84 3.77 1.18
N TRP A 136 10.88 5.07 1.41
CA TRP A 136 9.65 5.84 1.63
C TRP A 136 9.80 7.25 1.10
N SER A 137 8.66 7.84 0.80
CA SER A 137 8.54 9.26 0.47
C SER A 137 7.21 9.82 0.98
N VAL A 138 7.25 11.06 1.44
CA VAL A 138 6.10 11.84 1.85
C VAL A 138 6.24 13.21 1.21
N ASP A 139 5.22 13.60 0.46
CA ASP A 139 5.17 14.86 -0.29
C ASP A 139 3.91 15.65 0.02
N GLY A 140 4.06 16.98 0.08
CA GLY A 140 2.95 17.94 0.19
C GLY A 140 2.31 18.04 1.57
N ILE A 141 2.70 17.20 2.53
CA ILE A 141 2.20 17.25 3.91
C ILE A 141 3.05 18.23 4.71
N GLU A 142 2.41 19.23 5.32
CA GLU A 142 3.08 20.29 6.11
C GLU A 142 4.20 21.02 5.32
N ASP A 143 3.99 21.22 4.01
CA ASP A 143 4.96 21.83 3.09
C ASP A 143 6.37 21.19 3.14
N SER A 144 6.43 19.91 3.56
CA SER A 144 7.67 19.18 3.81
C SER A 144 7.85 18.04 2.82
N GLU A 145 9.10 17.77 2.46
CA GLU A 145 9.52 16.56 1.77
C GLU A 145 10.23 15.67 2.80
N PHE A 146 9.73 14.44 2.99
CA PHE A 146 10.33 13.46 3.88
C PHE A 146 10.54 12.13 3.15
N THR A 147 11.77 11.92 2.70
CA THR A 147 12.17 10.78 1.86
C THR A 147 13.38 10.08 2.46
N GLY A 148 13.46 8.75 2.32
CA GLY A 148 14.62 8.00 2.79
C GLY A 148 14.61 6.53 2.40
N SER A 149 15.71 5.85 2.74
CA SER A 149 15.83 4.40 2.62
C SER A 149 16.68 3.86 3.76
N SER A 150 16.23 2.77 4.36
CA SER A 150 16.97 2.07 5.41
C SER A 150 16.38 0.69 5.63
N HIS A 151 17.09 -0.13 6.41
CA HIS A 151 16.58 -1.43 6.84
C HIS A 151 15.33 -1.29 7.72
N GLU A 152 15.37 -0.35 8.67
CA GLU A 152 14.25 -0.03 9.56
C GLU A 152 13.44 1.15 9.02
N LEU A 153 12.11 1.05 9.03
CA LEU A 153 11.24 2.18 8.69
C LEU A 153 11.19 3.20 9.85
N PRO A 154 11.13 4.51 9.57
CA PRO A 154 10.88 5.53 10.57
C PRO A 154 9.39 5.55 10.99
N LEU A 155 8.93 4.46 11.63
CA LEU A 155 7.52 4.17 11.89
C LEU A 155 6.79 5.30 12.63
N VAL A 156 7.46 5.99 13.56
CA VAL A 156 6.87 7.12 14.30
C VAL A 156 6.54 8.28 13.38
N ALA A 157 7.46 8.66 12.49
CA ALA A 157 7.26 9.73 11.53
C ALA A 157 6.22 9.36 10.47
N LEU A 158 6.30 8.14 9.91
CA LEU A 158 5.34 7.66 8.91
C LEU A 158 3.92 7.58 9.49
N LYS A 159 3.77 7.12 10.73
CA LYS A 159 2.47 7.12 11.42
C LYS A 159 1.92 8.53 11.63
N HIS A 160 2.79 9.49 11.95
CA HIS A 160 2.40 10.89 12.08
C HIS A 160 1.87 11.45 10.74
N TYR A 161 2.64 11.31 9.65
CA TYR A 161 2.24 11.78 8.33
C TYR A 161 0.98 11.09 7.81
N LEU A 162 0.84 9.77 8.01
CA LEU A 162 -0.35 9.03 7.59
C LEU A 162 -1.61 9.49 8.35
N ASN A 163 -1.47 9.88 9.63
CA ASN A 163 -2.58 10.45 10.38
C ASN A 163 -2.97 11.85 9.89
N ILE A 164 -2.01 12.68 9.48
CA ILE A 164 -2.30 13.99 8.89
C ILE A 164 -2.99 13.79 7.54
N PHE A 165 -2.40 12.99 6.65
CA PHE A 165 -2.99 12.63 5.36
C PHE A 165 -4.44 12.15 5.52
N SER A 166 -4.67 11.24 6.46
CA SER A 166 -6.01 10.69 6.67
C SER A 166 -7.02 11.73 7.17
N LYS A 167 -6.58 12.68 7.99
CA LYS A 167 -7.42 13.81 8.43
C LYS A 167 -7.75 14.74 7.26
N GLU A 168 -6.77 15.07 6.42
CA GLU A 168 -6.98 15.94 5.25
C GLU A 168 -7.99 15.32 4.27
N VAL A 169 -7.86 14.02 3.99
CA VAL A 169 -8.83 13.30 3.14
C VAL A 169 -10.22 13.28 3.77
N GLU A 170 -10.32 12.99 5.07
CA GLU A 170 -11.60 12.99 5.79
C GLU A 170 -12.28 14.37 5.78
N MET A 171 -11.51 15.46 5.94
CA MET A 171 -12.06 16.82 5.91
C MET A 171 -12.65 17.17 4.54
N VAL A 172 -12.01 16.73 3.45
CA VAL A 172 -12.46 17.00 2.08
C VAL A 172 -13.58 16.06 1.66
N ASN A 173 -13.54 14.80 2.11
CA ASN A 173 -14.53 13.78 1.77
C ASN A 173 -14.84 12.90 2.99
N PRO A 174 -15.76 13.31 3.89
CA PRO A 174 -16.12 12.53 5.08
C PRO A 174 -16.74 11.16 4.76
N SER A 175 -17.28 11.00 3.54
CA SER A 175 -17.89 9.76 3.06
C SER A 175 -16.92 8.82 2.35
N TRP A 176 -15.60 9.06 2.41
CA TRP A 176 -14.62 8.29 1.64
C TRP A 176 -14.68 6.78 1.90
N ARG A 177 -15.09 6.35 3.11
CA ARG A 177 -15.26 4.93 3.47
C ARG A 177 -16.39 4.24 2.69
N ASN A 178 -17.41 4.99 2.28
CA ASN A 178 -18.58 4.47 1.57
C ASN A 178 -18.32 4.29 0.07
N LEU A 179 -17.21 4.83 -0.46
CA LEU A 179 -16.89 4.79 -1.89
C LEU A 179 -16.32 3.43 -2.34
N GLN A 180 -16.15 2.48 -1.44
CA GLN A 180 -15.59 1.16 -1.73
C GLN A 180 -16.66 0.08 -1.99
N GLU A 181 -17.95 0.42 -1.96
CA GLU A 181 -19.06 -0.50 -2.24
C GLU A 181 -19.45 -0.55 -3.74
N GLN A 182 -18.60 -0.07 -4.66
CA GLN A 182 -18.84 -0.08 -6.11
C GLN A 182 -17.77 -0.88 -6.85
#